data_AF-A0A8T3SN61-F1
#
_entry.id   AF-A0A8T3SN61-F1
#
_cell.length_a   1.000
_cell.length_b   1.000
_cell.length_c   1.000
_cell.angle_alpha   90.00
_cell.angle_beta   90.00
_cell.angle_gamma   90.00
#
_symmetry.space_group_name_H-M   'P 1'
#
loop_
_entity.id
_entity.type
_entity.pdbx_description
1 polymer ?
#
loop_
_entity_poly.entity_id
_entity_poly.type
_entity_poly.pdbx_seq_one_letter_code
_entity_poly.pdbx_strand_id
1 'polypeptide(L)'
;MTEQPAGSNRDRRKDGITAAQVKVAGGGSWLIGQAWCGVWACMAALAGGVKIAKPYRWASVRLIKADAQAKVNGFRGWIAGAPSRSDWETHIFRGDKVIWFDGSTDHVETVRSIDFKRRLVVTEGGNTSSGPGGSQSNGGGAFKRFRPFSAVTGFALVNFPDK
;
A
#
# COMPACT_ATOMS: atom_id res chain seq x y z
N MET A 1 -2.20 -7.37 -13.61
CA MET A 1 -0.86 -7.96 -13.46
C MET A 1 -1.00 -9.32 -12.81
N THR A 2 -0.56 -10.36 -13.50
CA THR A 2 -0.50 -11.74 -13.00
C THR A 2 0.86 -12.02 -12.37
N GLU A 3 0.98 -13.10 -11.60
CA GLU A 3 2.21 -13.53 -10.92
C GLU A 3 3.41 -13.65 -11.87
N GLN A 4 4.53 -13.03 -11.50
CA GLN A 4 5.84 -13.31 -12.08
C GLN A 4 6.89 -13.45 -10.97
N PRO A 5 7.61 -14.59 -10.88
CA PRO A 5 7.26 -15.89 -11.47
C PRO A 5 5.92 -16.44 -10.92
N ALA A 6 5.38 -17.49 -11.56
CA ALA A 6 4.16 -18.15 -11.06
C ALA A 6 4.31 -18.60 -9.59
N GLY A 7 3.29 -18.32 -8.77
CA GLY A 7 3.31 -18.60 -7.33
C GLY A 7 3.90 -17.48 -6.46
N SER A 8 4.43 -16.40 -7.03
CA SER A 8 5.05 -15.29 -6.27
C SER A 8 4.06 -14.47 -5.42
N ASN A 9 2.76 -14.57 -5.70
CA ASN A 9 1.72 -13.87 -4.94
C ASN A 9 0.81 -14.86 -4.20
N ARG A 10 1.37 -16.00 -3.78
CA ARG A 10 0.68 -17.06 -3.04
C ARG A 10 1.57 -17.60 -1.93
N ASP A 11 0.94 -18.03 -0.86
CA ASP A 11 1.57 -18.92 0.12
C ASP A 11 0.53 -19.91 0.68
N ARG A 12 0.97 -20.82 1.56
CA ARG A 12 0.12 -21.80 2.24
C ARG A 12 -0.18 -21.44 3.69
N ARG A 13 0.23 -20.25 4.15
CA ARG A 13 0.10 -19.87 5.55
C ARG A 13 -1.32 -19.38 5.82
N LYS A 14 -1.85 -19.70 7.00
CA LYS A 14 -3.19 -19.29 7.43
C LYS A 14 -3.30 -17.78 7.67
N ASP A 15 -2.17 -17.10 7.85
CA ASP A 15 -2.00 -15.66 8.07
C ASP A 15 -1.21 -14.99 6.94
N GLY A 16 -1.03 -15.69 5.82
CA GLY A 16 -0.17 -15.26 4.72
C GLY A 16 -0.87 -14.52 3.58
N ILE A 17 -0.20 -14.43 2.42
CA ILE A 17 -0.64 -13.69 1.23
C ILE A 17 -2.00 -14.18 0.75
N THR A 18 -2.16 -15.50 0.62
CA THR A 18 -3.41 -16.11 0.14
C THR A 18 -4.56 -15.81 1.11
N ALA A 19 -4.32 -15.93 2.42
CA ALA A 19 -5.35 -15.65 3.43
C ALA A 19 -5.77 -14.16 3.41
N ALA A 20 -4.80 -13.25 3.23
CA ALA A 20 -5.07 -11.83 3.08
C ALA A 20 -5.88 -11.51 1.82
N GLN A 21 -5.54 -12.13 0.68
CA GLN A 21 -6.28 -11.98 -0.58
C GLN A 21 -7.73 -12.45 -0.44
N VAL A 22 -7.95 -13.62 0.18
CA VAL A 22 -9.30 -14.15 0.44
C VAL A 22 -10.09 -13.22 1.36
N LYS A 23 -9.48 -12.72 2.44
CA LYS A 23 -10.14 -11.80 3.36
C LYS A 23 -10.56 -10.50 2.66
N VAL A 24 -9.66 -9.90 1.90
CA VAL A 24 -9.94 -8.66 1.14
C VAL A 24 -10.97 -8.89 0.04
N ALA A 25 -11.01 -10.09 -0.54
CA ALA A 25 -12.02 -10.52 -1.51
C ALA A 25 -13.39 -10.86 -0.88
N GLY A 26 -13.58 -10.68 0.43
CA GLY A 26 -14.83 -11.00 1.13
C GLY A 26 -15.10 -12.51 1.24
N GLY A 27 -14.05 -13.32 1.31
CA GLY A 27 -14.13 -14.78 1.34
C GLY A 27 -14.00 -15.45 -0.05
N GLY A 28 -14.00 -14.67 -1.13
CA GLY A 28 -13.80 -15.17 -2.49
C GLY A 28 -12.33 -15.46 -2.83
N SER A 29 -12.10 -16.24 -3.90
CA SER A 29 -10.76 -16.63 -4.37
C SER A 29 -10.23 -15.79 -5.55
N TRP A 30 -11.01 -14.84 -6.07
CA TRP A 30 -10.69 -14.11 -7.31
C TRP A 30 -9.48 -13.16 -7.20
N LEU A 31 -9.01 -12.85 -5.98
CA LEU A 31 -7.77 -12.11 -5.74
C LEU A 31 -6.53 -13.01 -5.59
N ILE A 32 -6.69 -14.33 -5.49
CA ILE A 32 -5.57 -15.24 -5.26
C ILE A 32 -4.60 -15.18 -6.45
N GLY A 33 -3.31 -14.98 -6.16
CA GLY A 33 -2.27 -14.82 -7.18
C GLY A 33 -2.24 -13.44 -7.85
N GLN A 34 -3.14 -12.51 -7.52
CA GLN A 34 -3.05 -11.14 -8.04
C GLN A 34 -1.97 -10.36 -7.29
N ALA A 35 -1.45 -9.29 -7.91
CA ALA A 35 -0.56 -8.35 -7.23
C ALA A 35 -1.17 -7.88 -5.90
N TRP A 36 -0.40 -7.95 -4.81
CA TRP A 36 -0.97 -7.88 -3.46
C TRP A 36 -0.52 -6.67 -2.62
N CYS A 37 0.08 -5.63 -3.23
CA CYS A 37 0.47 -4.41 -2.52
C CYS A 37 -0.73 -3.68 -1.90
N GLY A 38 -1.82 -3.56 -2.66
CA GLY A 38 -3.09 -3.00 -2.17
C GLY A 38 -3.76 -3.86 -1.10
N VAL A 39 -3.69 -5.19 -1.26
CA VAL A 39 -4.16 -6.16 -0.25
C VAL A 39 -3.38 -6.01 1.05
N TRP A 40 -2.05 -5.93 0.98
CA TRP A 40 -1.19 -5.72 2.13
C TRP A 40 -1.48 -4.38 2.82
N ALA A 41 -1.63 -3.30 2.04
CA ALA A 41 -1.99 -1.98 2.57
C ALA A 41 -3.35 -1.99 3.29
N CYS A 42 -4.34 -2.71 2.74
CA CYS A 42 -5.65 -2.90 3.35
C CYS A 42 -5.55 -3.68 4.66
N MET A 43 -4.79 -4.79 4.66
CA MET A 43 -4.61 -5.62 5.85
C MET A 43 -3.90 -4.85 6.97
N ALA A 44 -2.87 -4.05 6.65
CA ALA A 44 -2.19 -3.19 7.61
C ALA A 44 -3.15 -2.14 8.21
N ALA A 45 -4.03 -1.54 7.41
CA ALA A 45 -5.04 -0.60 7.89
C ALA A 45 -6.09 -1.28 8.79
N LEU A 46 -6.61 -2.45 8.38
CA LEU A 46 -7.53 -3.25 9.20
C LEU A 46 -6.91 -3.67 10.54
N ALA A 47 -5.64 -4.07 10.54
CA ALA A 47 -4.91 -4.42 11.76
C ALA A 47 -4.73 -3.21 12.69
N GLY A 48 -4.64 -1.99 12.15
CA GLY A 48 -4.66 -0.74 12.91
C GLY A 48 -6.06 -0.25 13.30
N GLY A 49 -7.12 -1.05 13.07
CA GLY A 49 -8.48 -0.72 13.48
C GLY A 49 -9.27 0.18 12.52
N VAL A 50 -8.76 0.43 11.31
CA VAL A 50 -9.47 1.24 10.31
C VAL A 50 -10.75 0.54 9.86
N LYS A 51 -11.86 1.28 9.84
CA LYS A 51 -13.14 0.79 9.30
C LYS A 51 -13.15 0.94 7.78
N ILE A 52 -13.17 -0.18 7.06
CA ILE A 52 -13.18 -0.23 5.60
C ILE A 52 -14.44 -0.96 5.14
N ALA A 53 -15.38 -0.24 4.55
CA ALA A 53 -16.68 -0.80 4.13
C ALA A 53 -16.56 -1.74 2.91
N LYS A 54 -15.62 -1.45 2.01
CA LYS A 54 -15.39 -2.19 0.76
C LYS A 54 -13.89 -2.54 0.63
N PRO A 55 -13.38 -3.51 1.41
CA PRO A 55 -11.95 -3.86 1.42
C PRO A 55 -11.39 -4.21 0.05
N TYR A 56 -12.16 -4.93 -0.77
CA TYR A 56 -11.76 -5.34 -2.12
C TYR A 56 -11.36 -4.18 -3.04
N ARG A 57 -11.86 -2.96 -2.80
CA ARG A 57 -11.45 -1.78 -3.57
C ARG A 57 -9.98 -1.43 -3.36
N TRP A 58 -9.45 -1.69 -2.17
CA TRP A 58 -8.04 -1.44 -1.87
C TRP A 58 -7.11 -2.40 -2.63
N ALA A 59 -7.59 -3.49 -3.22
CA ALA A 59 -6.78 -4.32 -4.11
C ALA A 59 -6.36 -3.59 -5.42
N SER A 60 -6.97 -2.44 -5.74
CA SER A 60 -6.60 -1.60 -6.88
C SER A 60 -6.06 -0.25 -6.43
N VAL A 61 -4.79 0.05 -6.78
CA VAL A 61 -4.14 1.34 -6.46
C VAL A 61 -4.94 2.53 -7.01
N ARG A 62 -5.53 2.38 -8.21
CA ARG A 62 -6.41 3.39 -8.80
C ARG A 62 -7.64 3.67 -7.93
N LEU A 63 -8.26 2.62 -7.37
CA LEU A 63 -9.43 2.78 -6.51
C LEU A 63 -9.04 3.30 -5.11
N ILE A 64 -7.85 2.96 -4.58
CA ILE A 64 -7.30 3.59 -3.37
C ILE A 64 -7.23 5.10 -3.56
N LYS A 65 -6.61 5.56 -4.65
CA LYS A 65 -6.51 6.99 -4.96
C LYS A 65 -7.89 7.65 -5.05
N ALA A 66 -8.81 7.04 -5.79
CA ALA A 66 -10.16 7.56 -5.95
C ALA A 66 -10.92 7.64 -4.61
N ASP A 67 -10.84 6.59 -3.78
CA ASP A 67 -11.49 6.55 -2.47
C ASP A 67 -10.87 7.58 -1.50
N ALA A 68 -9.55 7.78 -1.56
CA ALA A 68 -8.85 8.78 -0.77
C ALA A 68 -9.22 10.21 -1.15
N GLN A 69 -9.30 10.50 -2.45
CA GLN A 69 -9.76 11.79 -2.98
C GLN A 69 -11.23 12.06 -2.59
N ALA A 70 -12.07 11.03 -2.61
CA ALA A 70 -13.47 11.12 -2.21
C ALA A 70 -13.69 11.07 -0.68
N LYS A 71 -12.64 10.83 0.13
CA LYS A 71 -12.71 10.71 1.61
C LYS A 71 -13.69 9.61 2.07
N VAL A 72 -13.65 8.47 1.40
CA VAL A 72 -14.52 7.32 1.70
C VAL A 72 -13.69 6.07 2.00
N ASN A 73 -14.35 5.00 2.43
CA ASN A 73 -13.78 3.66 2.49
C ASN A 73 -12.48 3.54 3.31
N GLY A 74 -12.42 4.24 4.45
CA GLY A 74 -11.28 4.21 5.37
C GLY A 74 -10.27 5.34 5.17
N PHE A 75 -10.54 6.30 4.28
CA PHE A 75 -9.67 7.46 4.05
C PHE A 75 -10.30 8.77 4.54
N ARG A 76 -9.46 9.69 5.02
CA ARG A 76 -9.82 11.06 5.43
C ARG A 76 -9.38 12.13 4.42
N GLY A 77 -8.57 11.78 3.42
CA GLY A 77 -8.11 12.73 2.42
C GLY A 77 -7.00 12.23 1.50
N TRP A 78 -6.55 13.13 0.64
CA TRP A 78 -5.49 12.92 -0.34
C TRP A 78 -4.57 14.14 -0.40
N ILE A 79 -3.26 13.90 -0.45
CA ILE A 79 -2.25 14.93 -0.75
C ILE A 79 -1.53 14.53 -2.03
N ALA A 80 -1.45 15.44 -3.00
CA ALA A 80 -0.81 15.17 -4.28
C ALA A 80 0.70 15.44 -4.22
N GLY A 81 1.47 14.61 -4.93
CA GLY A 81 2.91 14.80 -5.12
C GLY A 81 3.76 14.50 -3.89
N ALA A 82 5.02 14.94 -3.97
CA ALA A 82 5.98 14.81 -2.90
C ALA A 82 5.57 15.64 -1.67
N PRO A 83 5.82 15.15 -0.44
CA PRO A 83 5.40 15.84 0.77
C PRO A 83 6.29 17.03 1.06
N SER A 84 5.70 18.13 1.54
CA SER A 84 6.43 19.19 2.24
C SER A 84 6.64 18.82 3.71
N ARG A 85 7.50 19.59 4.40
CA ARG A 85 7.68 19.44 5.85
C ARG A 85 6.37 19.71 6.61
N SER A 86 5.61 20.72 6.19
CA SER A 86 4.32 21.03 6.78
C SER A 86 3.31 19.90 6.60
N ASP A 87 3.24 19.28 5.41
CA ASP A 87 2.36 18.13 5.16
C ASP A 87 2.63 16.99 6.15
N TRP A 88 3.90 16.66 6.40
CA TRP A 88 4.29 15.61 7.35
C TRP A 88 3.96 15.96 8.80
N GLU A 89 4.14 17.21 9.19
CA GLU A 89 3.95 17.63 10.58
C GLU A 89 2.46 17.76 10.95
N THR A 90 1.57 17.91 9.97
CA THR A 90 0.16 18.26 10.22
C THR A 90 -0.86 17.32 9.58
N HIS A 91 -0.54 16.67 8.46
CA HIS A 91 -1.53 15.94 7.67
C HIS A 91 -1.16 14.49 7.39
N ILE A 92 0.11 14.16 7.14
CA ILE A 92 0.57 12.81 6.80
C ILE A 92 1.10 12.13 8.07
N PHE A 93 0.48 11.02 8.44
CA PHE A 93 0.86 10.26 9.63
C PHE A 93 1.48 8.92 9.26
N ARG A 94 2.19 8.35 10.23
CA ARG A 94 2.62 6.95 10.16
C ARG A 94 1.39 6.07 9.99
N GLY A 95 1.43 5.14 9.03
CA GLY A 95 0.28 4.31 8.69
C GLY A 95 -0.50 4.78 7.47
N ASP A 96 -0.38 6.05 7.05
CA ASP A 96 -0.94 6.52 5.78
C ASP A 96 -0.32 5.77 4.59
N LYS A 97 -0.94 5.85 3.41
CA LYS A 97 -0.41 5.18 2.22
C LYS A 97 0.25 6.16 1.28
N VAL A 98 1.44 5.82 0.79
CA VAL A 98 2.06 6.52 -0.33
C VAL A 98 1.78 5.74 -1.61
N ILE A 99 1.30 6.45 -2.63
CA ILE A 99 1.20 5.95 -3.99
C ILE A 99 2.36 6.53 -4.78
N TRP A 100 3.07 5.68 -5.50
CA TRP A 100 4.23 6.04 -6.28
C TRP A 100 4.27 5.24 -7.57
N PHE A 101 4.93 5.81 -8.58
CA PHE A 101 5.07 5.21 -9.89
C PHE A 101 6.48 4.62 -10.03
N ASP A 102 6.56 3.35 -10.43
CA ASP A 102 7.84 2.64 -10.57
C ASP A 102 8.46 2.73 -11.97
N GLY A 103 7.85 3.51 -12.87
CA GLY A 103 8.22 3.58 -14.28
C GLY A 103 7.29 2.75 -15.18
N SER A 104 6.52 1.81 -14.61
CA SER A 104 5.64 0.90 -15.36
C SER A 104 4.22 0.83 -14.82
N THR A 105 4.05 0.96 -13.49
CA THR A 105 2.75 0.89 -12.83
C THR A 105 2.74 1.70 -11.54
N ASP A 106 1.54 2.11 -11.13
CA ASP A 106 1.32 2.60 -9.77
C ASP A 106 1.48 1.47 -8.76
N HIS A 107 2.06 1.81 -7.61
CA HIS A 107 2.21 0.94 -6.46
C HIS A 107 1.80 1.68 -5.18
N VAL A 108 1.47 0.94 -4.11
CA VAL A 108 1.04 1.51 -2.83
C VAL A 108 1.77 0.86 -1.67
N GLU A 109 2.23 1.67 -0.72
CA GLU A 109 2.94 1.22 0.48
C GLU A 109 2.52 2.02 1.71
N THR A 110 2.77 1.50 2.91
CA THR A 110 2.49 2.18 4.18
C THR A 110 3.67 3.08 4.56
N VAL A 111 3.39 4.33 4.91
CA VAL A 111 4.39 5.31 5.35
C VAL A 111 4.86 5.00 6.78
N ARG A 112 6.18 5.03 6.98
CA ARG A 112 6.85 4.84 8.28
C ARG A 112 7.54 6.11 8.78
N SER A 113 8.20 6.84 7.88
CA SER A 113 8.81 8.14 8.16
C SER A 113 9.18 8.86 6.85
N ILE A 114 9.58 10.13 6.96
CA ILE A 114 10.12 10.90 5.84
C ILE A 114 11.54 11.37 6.18
N ASP A 115 12.47 11.19 5.24
CA ASP A 115 13.81 11.78 5.28
C ASP A 115 13.84 12.96 4.30
N PHE A 116 13.61 14.17 4.80
CA PHE A 116 13.62 15.38 3.99
C PHE A 116 15.01 15.76 3.47
N LYS A 117 16.08 15.37 4.17
CA LYS A 117 17.45 15.67 3.75
C LYS A 117 17.80 14.87 2.50
N ARG A 118 17.40 13.60 2.45
CA ARG A 118 17.61 12.71 1.30
C ARG A 118 16.45 12.71 0.30
N ARG A 119 15.35 13.41 0.61
CA ARG A 119 14.10 13.43 -0.17
C ARG A 119 13.55 12.02 -0.42
N LEU A 120 13.45 11.23 0.65
CA LEU A 120 12.96 9.86 0.64
C LEU A 120 11.74 9.69 1.56
N VAL A 121 10.76 8.92 1.12
CA VAL A 121 9.72 8.34 1.97
C VAL A 121 10.17 6.96 2.39
N VAL A 122 10.23 6.70 3.70
CA VAL A 122 10.51 5.38 4.26
C VAL A 122 9.19 4.66 4.41
N THR A 123 9.08 3.48 3.80
CA THR A 123 7.84 2.73 3.70
C THR A 123 8.02 1.27 4.10
N GLU A 124 6.91 0.60 4.35
CA GLU A 124 6.79 -0.86 4.31
C GLU A 124 5.71 -1.17 3.28
N GLY A 125 5.93 -2.17 2.43
CA GLY A 125 4.98 -2.54 1.38
C GLY A 125 4.98 -4.04 1.14
N GLY A 126 3.82 -4.59 0.77
CA GLY A 126 3.70 -5.94 0.23
C GLY A 126 3.94 -5.95 -1.29
N ASN A 127 4.12 -7.14 -1.87
CA ASN A 127 4.47 -7.29 -3.28
C ASN A 127 5.72 -6.49 -3.65
N THR A 128 6.75 -6.53 -2.80
CA THR A 128 8.05 -5.89 -3.06
C THR A 128 9.19 -6.88 -2.78
N SER A 129 10.41 -6.51 -3.16
CA SER A 129 11.63 -7.25 -2.83
C SER A 129 12.46 -6.54 -1.76
N SER A 130 13.38 -7.27 -1.12
CA SER A 130 14.38 -6.73 -0.19
C SER A 130 15.55 -6.01 -0.87
N GLY A 131 15.69 -6.10 -2.20
CA GLY A 131 16.81 -5.57 -2.99
C GLY A 131 16.42 -4.45 -3.97
N PRO A 132 17.36 -3.89 -4.76
CA PRO A 132 17.04 -2.84 -5.73
C PRO A 132 16.11 -3.30 -6.87
N GLY A 133 15.94 -4.61 -7.06
CA GLY A 133 15.05 -5.20 -8.05
C GLY A 133 13.57 -4.87 -7.82
N GLY A 134 12.79 -4.96 -8.90
CA GLY A 134 11.35 -4.74 -8.90
C GLY A 134 10.57 -5.72 -8.01
N SER A 135 9.28 -5.45 -7.85
CA SER A 135 8.31 -6.22 -7.06
C SER A 135 8.22 -7.72 -7.38
N GLN A 136 8.78 -8.15 -8.50
CA GLN A 136 8.69 -9.51 -9.04
C GLN A 136 10.01 -10.31 -8.94
N SER A 137 11.12 -9.72 -8.45
CA SER A 137 12.42 -10.42 -8.46
C SER A 137 12.57 -11.50 -7.37
N ASN A 138 11.86 -11.38 -6.22
CA ASN A 138 12.10 -12.23 -5.03
C ASN A 138 10.81 -12.80 -4.41
N GLY A 139 9.76 -13.06 -5.20
CA GLY A 139 8.59 -13.77 -4.67
C GLY A 139 7.63 -12.94 -3.81
N GLY A 140 7.52 -11.63 -4.08
CA GLY A 140 6.42 -10.80 -3.57
C GLY A 140 6.25 -10.82 -2.06
N GLY A 141 7.29 -10.47 -1.29
CA GLY A 141 7.20 -10.39 0.18
C GLY A 141 6.77 -8.99 0.68
N ALA A 142 6.79 -8.82 2.00
CA ALA A 142 6.60 -7.53 2.65
C ALA A 142 7.93 -7.02 3.21
N PHE A 143 8.41 -5.87 2.74
CA PHE A 143 9.72 -5.34 3.13
C PHE A 143 9.69 -3.82 3.33
N LYS A 144 10.67 -3.34 4.10
CA LYS A 144 10.99 -1.91 4.22
C LYS A 144 11.58 -1.39 2.91
N ARG A 145 11.13 -0.23 2.45
CA ARG A 145 11.57 0.42 1.21
C ARG A 145 11.83 1.92 1.41
N PHE A 146 12.54 2.49 0.44
CA PHE A 146 12.82 3.91 0.36
C PHE A 146 12.36 4.41 -1.01
N ARG A 147 11.42 5.34 -1.02
CA ARG A 147 10.83 5.87 -2.25
C ARG A 147 11.27 7.31 -2.46
N PRO A 148 11.92 7.62 -3.60
CA PRO A 148 12.34 8.99 -3.87
C PRO A 148 11.12 9.88 -4.08
N PHE A 149 11.20 11.12 -3.62
CA PHE A 149 10.13 12.10 -3.79
C PHE A 149 9.70 12.26 -5.26
N SER A 150 10.62 12.09 -6.21
CA SER A 150 10.34 12.16 -7.65
C SER A 150 9.42 11.05 -8.16
N ALA A 151 9.32 9.91 -7.47
CA ALA A 151 8.42 8.83 -7.84
C ALA A 151 7.03 8.97 -7.16
N VAL A 152 6.90 9.86 -6.17
CA VAL A 152 5.67 9.97 -5.38
C VAL A 152 4.58 10.64 -6.20
N THR A 153 3.47 9.92 -6.35
CA THR A 153 2.22 10.44 -6.94
C THR A 153 1.38 11.15 -5.88
N GLY A 154 1.39 10.66 -4.64
CA GLY A 154 0.76 11.32 -3.49
C GLY A 154 0.49 10.38 -2.33
N PHE A 155 -0.27 10.87 -1.36
CA PHE A 155 -0.55 10.19 -0.10
C PHE A 155 -2.06 10.03 0.11
N ALA A 156 -2.49 8.79 0.30
CA ALA A 156 -3.83 8.48 0.78
C ALA A 156 -3.83 8.52 2.30
N LEU A 157 -4.52 9.53 2.84
CA LEU A 157 -4.60 9.78 4.28
C LEU A 157 -5.63 8.83 4.88
N VAL A 158 -5.19 7.93 5.75
CA VAL A 158 -6.00 6.87 6.34
C VAL A 158 -6.68 7.38 7.60
N ASN A 159 -7.95 6.98 7.79
CA ASN A 159 -8.76 7.35 8.94
C ASN A 159 -8.62 6.30 10.05
N PHE A 160 -7.46 6.28 10.72
CA PHE A 160 -7.27 5.45 11.90
C PHE A 160 -8.19 5.95 13.04
N PRO A 161 -8.76 5.05 13.85
CA PRO A 161 -9.46 5.47 15.04
C PRO A 161 -8.49 6.18 15.98
N ASP A 162 -8.91 7.31 16.55
CA ASP A 162 -8.20 7.93 17.66
C ASP A 162 -8.10 6.92 18.80
N LYS A 163 -6.91 6.81 19.39
CA LYS A 163 -6.70 6.00 20.60
C LYS A 163 -7.07 6.81 21.83
#